data_AF-X1LXF6-F1
#
_entry.id   AF-X1LXF6-F1
#
_cell.length_a   1.000
_cell.length_b   1.000
_cell.length_c   1.000
_cell.angle_alpha   90.00
_cell.angle_beta   90.00
_cell.angle_gamma   90.00
#
_symmetry.space_group_name_H-M   'P 1'
#
loop_
_entity.id
_entity.type
_entity.pdbx_description
1 polymer ?
#
loop_
_entity_poly.entity_id
_entity_poly.type
_entity_poly.pdbx_seq_one_letter_code
_entity_poly.pdbx_strand_id
1 'polypeptide(L)'
;MEKQRIPIILKIKQMVTIIIAGLIVIWFLTPLVLITISAFALPEDYYQIEKVIPTHFTINQFKALFFELEAWKAILTSIKVAGLVMLLSFVIGLPAGYALSRYIFPGKNFLKLLILTTRMFPLMVLAIPLLIIFMRMGLSDTIWGTALAHTAMALPMIILISSSILSSISVDYEEAAMIFGLSRIQAFFRITLPLALPGLAASAIFAFIISW
;
A
#
# COMPACT_ATOMS: atom_id res chain seq x y z
N MET A 1 47.36 3.33 -11.31
CA MET A 1 46.23 3.29 -10.34
C MET A 1 46.14 4.65 -9.65
N GLU A 2 45.47 5.60 -10.30
CA GLU A 2 45.44 6.99 -9.85
C GLU A 2 44.16 7.23 -9.02
N LYS A 3 44.31 7.37 -7.70
CA LYS A 3 43.21 7.79 -6.82
C LYS A 3 42.89 9.26 -7.14
N GLN A 4 41.89 9.50 -7.98
CA GLN A 4 41.29 10.82 -8.16
C GLN A 4 40.91 11.38 -6.78
N ARG A 5 41.63 12.41 -6.33
CA ARG A 5 41.36 13.11 -5.07
C ARG A 5 40.02 13.85 -5.21
N ILE A 6 38.97 13.27 -4.64
CA ILE A 6 37.66 13.91 -4.56
C ILE A 6 37.85 15.31 -3.93
N PRO A 7 37.41 16.41 -4.58
CA PRO A 7 37.58 17.77 -4.07
C PRO A 7 36.96 17.92 -2.68
N ILE A 8 37.62 18.68 -1.80
CA ILE A 8 37.23 18.90 -0.40
C ILE A 8 35.75 19.33 -0.27
N ILE A 9 35.26 20.12 -1.23
CA ILE A 9 33.87 20.59 -1.30
C ILE A 9 32.87 19.42 -1.40
N LEU A 10 33.20 18.34 -2.12
CA LEU A 10 32.33 17.17 -2.22
C LEU A 10 32.29 16.39 -0.90
N LYS A 11 33.41 16.30 -0.16
CA LYS A 11 33.43 15.66 1.17
C LYS A 11 32.59 16.44 2.19
N ILE A 12 32.68 17.78 2.17
CA ILE A 12 31.87 18.63 3.05
C ILE A 12 30.38 18.47 2.72
N LYS A 13 30.00 18.49 1.43
CA LYS A 13 28.60 18.25 1.02
C LYS A 13 28.10 16.88 1.49
N GLN A 14 28.89 15.82 1.30
CA GLN A 14 28.53 14.47 1.78
C GLN A 14 28.33 14.42 3.30
N MET A 15 29.24 15.04 4.06
CA MET A 15 29.13 15.09 5.52
C MET A 15 27.88 15.84 5.98
N VAL A 16 27.58 16.98 5.37
CA VAL A 16 26.35 17.74 5.64
C VAL A 16 25.10 16.92 5.29
N THR A 17 25.09 16.23 4.14
CA THR A 17 23.98 15.34 3.75
C THR A 17 23.77 14.22 4.77
N ILE A 18 24.83 13.58 5.25
CA ILE A 18 24.74 12.50 6.24
C ILE A 18 24.19 13.03 7.58
N ILE A 19 24.66 14.19 8.03
CA ILE A 19 24.17 14.81 9.28
C ILE A 19 22.69 15.14 9.17
N ILE A 20 22.26 15.77 8.07
CA ILE A 20 20.84 16.11 7.85
C ILE A 20 20.00 14.84 7.79
N ALA A 21 20.45 13.82 7.04
CA ALA A 21 19.75 12.53 6.97
C ALA A 21 19.65 11.87 8.35
N GLY A 22 20.71 11.92 9.16
CA GLY A 22 20.72 11.41 10.53
C GLY A 22 19.73 12.13 11.44
N LEU A 23 19.68 13.46 11.38
CA LEU A 23 18.71 14.27 12.14
C LEU A 23 17.26 13.94 11.74
N ILE A 24 17.00 13.76 10.45
CA ILE A 24 15.67 13.34 9.96
C ILE A 24 15.32 11.96 10.51
N VAL A 25 16.23 10.99 10.45
CA VAL A 25 16.00 9.64 10.98
C VAL A 25 15.70 9.69 12.48
N ILE A 26 16.48 10.46 13.26
CA ILE A 26 16.24 10.63 14.70
C ILE A 26 14.86 11.23 14.95
N TRP A 27 14.48 12.27 14.20
CA TRP A 27 13.17 12.91 14.32
C TRP A 27 12.02 11.93 14.09
N PHE A 28 12.08 11.09 13.05
CA PHE A 28 11.06 10.08 12.76
C PHE A 28 11.05 8.92 13.77
N LEU A 29 12.22 8.50 14.26
CA LEU A 29 12.32 7.39 15.22
C LEU A 29 11.91 7.80 16.63
N THR A 30 12.07 9.07 17.01
CA THR A 30 11.76 9.56 18.37
C THR A 30 10.32 9.20 18.80
N PRO A 31 9.24 9.59 18.09
CA PRO A 31 7.88 9.24 18.51
C PRO A 31 7.63 7.72 18.49
N LEU A 32 8.25 6.98 17.57
CA LEU A 32 8.12 5.52 17.52
C LEU A 32 8.73 4.85 18.77
N VAL A 33 9.92 5.30 19.16
CA VAL A 33 10.60 4.84 20.38
C VAL A 33 9.79 5.20 21.61
N LEU A 34 9.28 6.44 21.69
CA LEU A 34 8.45 6.88 22.82
C LEU A 34 7.17 6.05 22.94
N ILE A 35 6.43 5.84 21.85
CA ILE A 35 5.22 4.99 21.87
C ILE A 35 5.57 3.55 22.27
N THR A 36 6.69 3.02 21.78
CA THR A 36 7.14 1.65 22.11
C THR A 36 7.46 1.52 23.60
N ILE A 37 8.20 2.48 24.17
CA ILE A 37 8.51 2.50 25.60
C ILE A 37 7.22 2.67 26.42
N SER A 38 6.33 3.58 26.01
CA SER A 38 5.04 3.84 26.65
C SER A 38 4.09 2.64 26.61
N ALA A 39 4.20 1.76 25.62
CA ALA A 39 3.40 0.53 25.55
C ALA A 39 3.66 -0.43 26.73
N PHE A 40 4.81 -0.28 27.41
CA PHE A 40 5.16 -1.02 28.62
C PHE A 40 4.96 -0.21 29.90
N ALA A 41 4.45 1.03 29.83
CA ALA A 41 4.25 1.88 30.99
C ALA A 41 3.06 1.42 31.85
N LEU A 42 3.11 1.71 33.16
CA LEU A 42 1.90 1.71 33.99
C LEU A 42 1.00 2.90 33.60
N PRO A 43 -0.35 2.77 33.70
CA PRO A 43 -1.26 3.88 33.42
C PRO A 43 -0.92 5.14 34.20
N GLU A 44 -0.51 4.99 35.47
CA GLU A 44 -0.09 6.08 36.34
C GLU A 44 1.10 6.87 35.79
N ASP A 45 2.06 6.20 35.18
CA ASP A 45 3.22 6.83 34.54
C ASP A 45 2.88 7.38 33.16
N TYR A 46 2.00 6.73 32.41
CA TYR A 46 1.59 7.15 31.05
C TYR A 46 0.81 8.47 31.05
N TYR A 47 -0.09 8.68 32.02
CA TYR A 47 -0.89 9.91 32.09
C TYR A 47 -0.14 11.10 32.72
N GLN A 48 1.11 10.91 33.18
CA GLN A 48 1.95 11.98 33.69
C GLN A 48 2.73 12.64 32.54
N ILE A 49 2.27 13.81 32.09
CA ILE A 49 2.87 14.57 30.97
C ILE A 49 4.37 14.88 31.19
N GLU A 50 4.79 15.01 32.45
CA GLU A 50 6.18 15.31 32.83
C GLU A 50 7.11 14.09 32.72
N LYS A 51 6.55 12.87 32.72
CA LYS A 51 7.31 11.61 32.61
C LYS A 51 7.32 11.11 31.18
N VAL A 52 8.35 11.51 30.43
CA VAL A 52 8.58 11.03 29.05
C VAL A 52 9.03 9.55 29.03
N ILE A 53 9.73 9.10 30.09
CA ILE A 53 10.19 7.72 30.24
C ILE A 53 9.51 7.13 31.48
N PRO A 54 8.80 5.99 31.36
CA PRO A 54 8.17 5.32 32.48
C PRO A 54 9.19 4.89 33.53
N THR A 55 8.81 5.03 34.80
CA THR A 55 9.63 4.55 35.93
C THR A 55 9.43 3.05 36.16
N HIS A 56 8.27 2.53 35.78
CA HIS A 56 7.92 1.13 35.92
C HIS A 56 7.43 0.52 34.61
N PHE A 57 7.98 -0.66 34.31
CA PHE A 57 7.65 -1.42 33.11
C PHE A 57 6.77 -2.62 33.45
N THR A 58 5.73 -2.87 32.67
CA THR A 58 4.81 -3.99 32.81
C THR A 58 4.41 -4.58 31.46
N ILE A 59 4.05 -5.87 31.46
CA ILE A 59 3.51 -6.58 30.30
C ILE A 59 2.00 -6.81 30.47
N ASN A 60 1.41 -6.37 31.58
CA ASN A 60 0.00 -6.62 31.89
C ASN A 60 -0.94 -6.05 30.82
N GLN A 61 -0.58 -4.92 30.19
CA GLN A 61 -1.35 -4.35 29.09
C GLN A 61 -1.38 -5.26 27.86
N PHE A 62 -0.27 -5.91 27.52
CA PHE A 62 -0.24 -6.89 26.44
C PHE A 62 -1.08 -8.12 26.80
N LYS A 63 -1.05 -8.56 28.06
CA LYS A 63 -1.89 -9.69 28.51
C LYS A 63 -3.37 -9.35 28.40
N ALA A 64 -3.79 -8.20 28.92
CA ALA A 64 -5.16 -7.72 28.79
C ALA A 64 -5.57 -7.59 27.31
N LEU A 65 -4.72 -6.99 26.48
CA LEU A 65 -4.99 -6.80 25.05
C LEU A 65 -5.18 -8.13 24.29
N PHE A 66 -4.28 -9.09 24.49
CA PHE A 66 -4.30 -10.33 23.70
C PHE A 66 -5.20 -11.42 24.28
N PHE A 67 -5.32 -11.51 25.61
CA PHE A 67 -6.09 -12.59 26.27
C PHE A 67 -7.47 -12.15 26.76
N GLU A 68 -7.66 -10.90 27.17
CA GLU A 68 -8.97 -10.42 27.64
C GLU A 68 -9.77 -9.77 26.50
N LEU A 69 -9.12 -8.90 25.71
CA LEU A 69 -9.74 -8.20 24.57
C LEU A 69 -9.62 -8.98 23.25
N GLU A 70 -8.95 -10.13 23.26
CA GLU A 70 -8.75 -11.01 22.10
C GLU A 70 -8.25 -10.27 20.84
N ALA A 71 -7.36 -9.29 21.00
CA ALA A 71 -6.90 -8.42 19.90
C ALA A 71 -6.33 -9.18 18.69
N TRP A 72 -5.87 -10.41 18.89
CA TRP A 72 -5.45 -11.31 17.80
C TRP A 72 -6.59 -11.56 16.77
N LYS A 73 -7.86 -11.60 17.20
CA LYS A 73 -9.01 -11.74 16.30
C LYS A 73 -9.19 -10.51 15.41
N ALA A 74 -8.97 -9.32 15.96
CA ALA A 74 -9.00 -8.07 15.21
C ALA A 74 -7.87 -8.03 14.17
N ILE A 75 -6.65 -8.40 14.58
CA ILE A 75 -5.49 -8.50 13.67
C ILE A 75 -5.78 -9.48 12.53
N LEU A 76 -6.30 -10.68 12.84
CA LEU A 76 -6.66 -11.65 11.80
C LEU A 76 -7.76 -11.13 10.87
N THR A 77 -8.72 -10.38 11.39
CA THR A 77 -9.76 -9.76 10.57
C THR A 77 -9.17 -8.72 9.63
N SER A 78 -8.27 -7.85 10.11
CA SER A 78 -7.50 -6.91 9.27
C SER A 78 -6.68 -7.63 8.19
N ILE A 79 -5.95 -8.71 8.52
CA ILE A 79 -5.21 -9.52 7.53
C ILE A 79 -6.16 -10.05 6.45
N LYS A 80 -7.31 -10.61 6.85
CA LYS A 80 -8.28 -11.17 5.91
C LYS A 80 -8.85 -10.10 4.99
N VAL A 81 -9.29 -8.97 5.55
CA VAL A 81 -9.87 -7.87 4.77
C VAL A 81 -8.81 -7.29 3.82
N ALA A 82 -7.61 -6.95 4.31
CA ALA A 82 -6.55 -6.39 3.48
C ALA A 82 -6.08 -7.34 2.38
N GLY A 83 -6.00 -8.64 2.68
CA GLY A 83 -5.71 -9.69 1.69
C GLY A 83 -6.79 -9.80 0.62
N LEU A 84 -8.08 -9.74 1.00
CA LEU A 84 -9.20 -9.73 0.06
C LEU A 84 -9.18 -8.47 -0.81
N VAL A 85 -8.93 -7.30 -0.23
CA VAL A 85 -8.83 -6.02 -0.96
C VAL A 85 -7.71 -6.08 -2.00
N MET A 86 -6.53 -6.55 -1.60
CA MET A 86 -5.40 -6.76 -2.49
C MET A 86 -5.78 -7.71 -3.63
N LEU A 87 -6.38 -8.86 -3.33
CA LEU A 87 -6.79 -9.84 -4.33
C LEU A 87 -7.82 -9.26 -5.30
N LEU A 88 -8.93 -8.74 -4.80
CA LEU A 88 -10.02 -8.18 -5.60
C LEU A 88 -9.54 -7.02 -6.48
N SER A 89 -8.72 -6.13 -5.91
CA SER A 89 -8.15 -5.00 -6.66
C SER A 89 -7.24 -5.46 -7.79
N PHE A 90 -6.51 -6.56 -7.63
CA PHE A 90 -5.67 -7.12 -8.70
C PHE A 90 -6.47 -7.90 -9.74
N VAL A 91 -7.45 -8.71 -9.31
CA VAL A 91 -8.31 -9.45 -10.24
C VAL A 91 -9.02 -8.50 -11.20
N ILE A 92 -9.44 -7.33 -10.73
CA ILE A 92 -10.13 -6.33 -11.56
C ILE A 92 -9.13 -5.35 -12.20
N GLY A 93 -8.18 -4.85 -11.40
CA GLY A 93 -7.31 -3.75 -11.77
C GLY A 93 -6.19 -4.14 -12.73
N LEU A 94 -5.65 -5.35 -12.62
CA LEU A 94 -4.56 -5.81 -13.50
C LEU A 94 -5.03 -6.00 -14.95
N PRO A 95 -6.18 -6.63 -15.24
CA PRO A 95 -6.73 -6.66 -16.60
C PRO A 95 -7.03 -5.27 -17.16
N ALA A 96 -7.61 -4.37 -16.34
CA ALA A 96 -7.90 -3.00 -16.75
C ALA A 96 -6.61 -2.20 -17.03
N GLY A 97 -5.59 -2.35 -16.19
CA GLY A 97 -4.27 -1.75 -16.39
C GLY A 97 -3.56 -2.29 -17.64
N TYR A 98 -3.64 -3.61 -17.87
CA TYR A 98 -3.15 -4.25 -19.08
C TYR A 98 -3.83 -3.68 -20.32
N ALA A 99 -5.17 -3.57 -20.30
CA ALA A 99 -5.92 -3.01 -21.41
C ALA A 99 -5.54 -1.55 -21.70
N LEU A 100 -5.35 -0.74 -20.64
CA LEU A 100 -4.87 0.64 -20.76
C LEU A 100 -3.40 0.73 -21.21
N SER A 101 -2.59 -0.31 -21.04
CA SER A 101 -1.20 -0.33 -21.51
C SER A 101 -1.08 -0.80 -22.96
N ARG A 102 -1.84 -1.82 -23.38
CA ARG A 102 -1.67 -2.49 -24.69
C ARG A 102 -2.63 -2.04 -25.77
N TYR A 103 -3.87 -1.71 -25.44
CA TYR A 103 -4.86 -1.40 -26.47
C TYR A 103 -4.94 0.11 -26.75
N ILE A 104 -5.21 0.42 -28.01
CA ILE A 104 -5.56 1.75 -28.51
C ILE A 104 -7.05 1.72 -28.81
N PHE A 105 -7.84 2.50 -28.08
CA PHE A 105 -9.29 2.57 -28.25
C PHE A 105 -9.79 4.00 -27.99
N PRO A 106 -10.89 4.42 -28.64
CA PRO A 106 -11.46 5.74 -28.43
C PRO A 106 -11.88 5.93 -26.96
N GLY A 107 -11.56 7.09 -26.38
CA GLY A 107 -11.92 7.40 -24.98
C GLY A 107 -10.94 6.91 -23.91
N LYS A 108 -9.82 6.26 -24.27
CA LYS A 108 -8.79 5.81 -23.32
C LYS A 108 -8.32 6.87 -22.32
N ASN A 109 -8.03 8.08 -22.80
CA ASN A 109 -7.59 9.18 -21.95
C ASN A 109 -8.71 9.71 -21.05
N PHE A 110 -9.94 9.75 -21.56
CA PHE A 110 -11.11 10.11 -20.77
C PHE A 110 -11.36 9.10 -19.64
N LEU A 111 -11.23 7.79 -19.92
CA LEU A 111 -11.35 6.76 -18.90
C LEU A 111 -10.26 6.89 -17.82
N LYS A 112 -9.01 7.15 -18.21
CA LYS A 112 -7.93 7.44 -17.24
C LYS A 112 -8.27 8.65 -16.36
N LEU A 113 -8.80 9.72 -16.96
CA LEU A 113 -9.22 10.92 -16.23
C LEU A 113 -10.38 10.60 -15.27
N LEU A 114 -11.39 9.86 -15.72
CA LEU A 114 -12.53 9.45 -14.89
C LEU A 114 -12.07 8.63 -13.67
N ILE A 115 -11.16 7.68 -13.88
CA ILE A 115 -10.54 6.90 -12.80
C ILE A 115 -9.84 7.83 -11.80
N LEU A 116 -9.08 8.82 -12.26
CA LEU A 116 -8.43 9.81 -11.38
C LEU A 116 -9.46 10.65 -10.61
N THR A 117 -10.54 11.08 -11.25
CA THR A 117 -11.58 11.90 -10.62
C THR A 117 -12.25 11.18 -9.45
N THR A 118 -12.38 9.85 -9.49
CA THR A 118 -12.93 9.09 -8.34
C THR A 118 -12.14 9.29 -7.05
N ARG A 119 -10.84 9.63 -7.13
CA ARG A 119 -9.95 9.88 -5.98
C ARG A 119 -10.02 11.31 -5.47
N MET A 120 -10.67 12.22 -6.21
CA MET A 120 -10.87 13.61 -5.81
C MET A 120 -12.04 13.77 -4.82
N PHE A 121 -12.93 12.78 -4.76
CA PHE A 121 -14.03 12.78 -3.80
C PHE A 121 -13.52 12.49 -2.39
N PRO A 122 -13.84 13.34 -1.40
CA PRO A 122 -13.46 13.08 -0.01
C PRO A 122 -14.21 11.84 0.51
N LEU A 123 -13.46 10.90 1.10
CA LEU A 123 -14.00 9.63 1.60
C LEU A 123 -15.13 9.82 2.62
N MET A 124 -15.04 10.86 3.44
CA MET A 124 -16.07 11.19 4.42
C MET A 124 -17.44 11.47 3.78
N VAL A 125 -17.46 12.05 2.57
CA VAL A 125 -18.73 12.33 1.84
C VAL A 125 -19.34 11.04 1.30
N LEU A 126 -18.52 10.05 0.94
CA LEU A 126 -18.98 8.76 0.42
C LEU A 126 -19.44 7.79 1.53
N ALA A 127 -19.07 8.04 2.79
CA ALA A 127 -19.34 7.13 3.89
C ALA A 127 -20.84 6.85 4.11
N ILE A 128 -21.68 7.89 4.19
CA ILE A 128 -23.13 7.73 4.44
C ILE A 128 -23.83 7.04 3.25
N PRO A 129 -23.65 7.47 1.99
CA PRO A 129 -24.25 6.78 0.85
C PRO A 129 -23.84 5.31 0.74
N LEU A 130 -22.54 5.00 0.93
CA LEU A 130 -22.05 3.62 0.88
C LEU A 130 -22.66 2.77 2.00
N LEU A 131 -22.75 3.31 3.22
CA LEU A 131 -23.38 2.62 4.34
C LEU A 131 -24.84 2.25 4.02
N ILE A 132 -25.63 3.19 3.49
CA ILE A 132 -27.03 2.95 3.13
C ILE A 132 -27.15 1.85 2.07
N ILE A 133 -26.30 1.87 1.05
CA ILE A 133 -26.27 0.83 0.00
C ILE A 133 -25.94 -0.53 0.63
N PHE A 134 -24.91 -0.59 1.47
CA PHE A 134 -24.46 -1.85 2.07
C PHE A 134 -25.45 -2.42 3.06
N MET A 135 -26.14 -1.58 3.84
CA MET A 135 -27.25 -2.02 4.69
C MET A 135 -28.37 -2.64 3.87
N ARG A 136 -28.76 -2.00 2.75
CA ARG A 136 -29.81 -2.54 1.85
C ARG A 136 -29.40 -3.86 1.20
N MET A 137 -28.11 -4.05 0.95
CA MET A 137 -27.56 -5.28 0.38
C MET A 137 -27.25 -6.36 1.42
N GLY A 138 -27.43 -6.09 2.73
CA GLY A 138 -27.03 -7.02 3.79
C GLY A 138 -25.51 -7.20 3.93
N LEU A 139 -24.72 -6.26 3.41
CA LEU A 139 -23.26 -6.24 3.48
C LEU A 139 -22.73 -5.41 4.65
N SER A 140 -23.60 -4.67 5.35
CA SER A 140 -23.25 -3.95 6.58
C SER A 140 -22.74 -4.92 7.65
N ASP A 141 -21.67 -4.54 8.33
CA ASP A 141 -21.04 -5.34 9.40
C ASP A 141 -20.53 -6.72 8.93
N THR A 142 -20.04 -6.80 7.68
CA THR A 142 -19.44 -8.02 7.13
C THR A 142 -18.03 -7.77 6.60
N ILE A 143 -17.19 -8.81 6.63
CA ILE A 143 -15.84 -8.79 6.02
C ILE A 143 -15.91 -8.42 4.54
N TRP A 144 -16.92 -8.93 3.82
CA TRP A 144 -17.11 -8.66 2.39
C TRP A 144 -17.51 -7.22 2.12
N GLY A 145 -18.39 -6.64 2.95
CA GLY A 145 -18.73 -5.23 2.88
C GLY A 145 -17.47 -4.37 2.98
N THR A 146 -16.71 -4.53 4.06
CA THR A 146 -15.46 -3.76 4.26
C THR A 146 -14.47 -3.97 3.12
N ALA A 147 -14.27 -5.22 2.68
CA ALA A 147 -13.36 -5.52 1.57
C ALA A 147 -13.81 -4.87 0.25
N LEU A 148 -15.10 -4.84 -0.07
CA LEU A 148 -15.61 -4.21 -1.28
C LEU A 148 -15.47 -2.69 -1.23
N ALA A 149 -15.76 -2.06 -0.09
CA ALA A 149 -15.56 -0.61 0.09
C ALA A 149 -14.09 -0.23 -0.10
N HIS A 150 -13.18 -0.93 0.59
CA HIS A 150 -11.74 -0.67 0.47
C HIS A 150 -11.20 -1.01 -0.92
N THR A 151 -11.73 -2.05 -1.59
CA THR A 151 -11.40 -2.35 -2.99
C THR A 151 -11.77 -1.19 -3.90
N ALA A 152 -12.97 -0.61 -3.77
CA ALA A 152 -13.36 0.56 -4.55
C ALA A 152 -12.39 1.75 -4.37
N MET A 153 -11.81 1.89 -3.17
CA MET A 153 -10.82 2.93 -2.87
C MET A 153 -9.43 2.63 -3.46
N ALA A 154 -8.98 1.38 -3.41
CA ALA A 154 -7.67 0.95 -3.88
C ALA A 154 -7.60 0.78 -5.40
N LEU A 155 -8.69 0.32 -6.01
CA LEU A 155 -8.77 -0.08 -7.42
C LEU A 155 -8.28 0.99 -8.42
N PRO A 156 -8.64 2.29 -8.30
CA PRO A 156 -8.14 3.32 -9.21
C PRO A 156 -6.61 3.36 -9.29
N MET A 157 -5.94 3.27 -8.14
CA MET A 157 -4.48 3.29 -8.09
C MET A 157 -3.88 2.00 -8.64
N ILE A 158 -4.49 0.84 -8.36
CA ILE A 158 -4.01 -0.43 -8.91
C ILE A 158 -4.11 -0.45 -10.43
N ILE A 159 -5.19 0.08 -11.01
CA ILE A 159 -5.33 0.22 -12.47
C ILE A 159 -4.22 1.12 -13.04
N LEU A 160 -3.97 2.27 -12.42
CA LEU A 160 -3.00 3.24 -12.93
C LEU A 160 -1.55 2.79 -12.75
N ILE A 161 -1.20 2.25 -11.58
CA ILE A 161 0.14 1.73 -11.29
C ILE A 161 0.44 0.52 -12.18
N SER A 162 -0.48 -0.44 -12.28
CA SER A 162 -0.29 -1.60 -13.17
C SER A 162 -0.21 -1.18 -14.63
N SER A 163 -1.02 -0.24 -15.10
CA SER A 163 -0.91 0.31 -16.46
C SER A 163 0.45 0.94 -16.71
N SER A 164 0.99 1.71 -15.76
CA SER A 164 2.32 2.34 -15.88
C SER A 164 3.44 1.30 -15.92
N ILE A 165 3.38 0.29 -15.04
CA ILE A 165 4.37 -0.79 -14.99
C ILE A 165 4.35 -1.59 -16.29
N LEU A 166 3.16 -2.02 -16.73
CA LEU A 166 3.01 -2.82 -17.94
C LEU A 166 3.45 -2.03 -19.20
N SER A 167 3.19 -0.72 -19.25
CA SER A 167 3.65 0.15 -20.34
C SER A 167 5.17 0.28 -20.42
N SER A 168 5.90 0.04 -19.33
CA SER A 168 7.38 0.05 -19.34
C SER A 168 7.99 -1.21 -19.97
N ILE A 169 7.22 -2.29 -20.09
CA ILE A 169 7.63 -3.54 -20.72
C ILE A 169 7.28 -3.46 -22.21
N SER A 170 8.27 -3.62 -23.09
CA SER A 170 8.07 -3.57 -24.54
C SER A 170 7.01 -4.57 -24.99
N VAL A 171 6.15 -4.15 -25.92
CA VAL A 171 5.13 -5.01 -26.54
C VAL A 171 5.77 -6.10 -27.39
N ASP A 172 6.98 -5.87 -27.91
CA ASP A 172 7.72 -6.80 -28.76
C ASP A 172 7.95 -8.16 -28.09
N TYR A 173 8.09 -8.19 -26.75
CA TYR A 173 8.23 -9.43 -26.00
C TYR A 173 6.99 -10.33 -26.10
N GLU A 174 5.79 -9.73 -26.09
CA GLU A 174 4.53 -10.46 -26.27
C GLU A 174 4.35 -10.87 -27.73
N GLU A 175 4.68 -10.00 -28.68
CA GLU A 175 4.56 -10.29 -30.12
C GLU A 175 5.52 -11.41 -30.55
N ALA A 176 6.77 -11.41 -30.07
CA ALA A 176 7.72 -12.49 -30.30
C ALA A 176 7.20 -13.82 -29.75
N ALA A 177 6.67 -13.82 -28.52
CA ALA A 177 6.04 -15.00 -27.93
C ALA A 177 4.85 -15.52 -28.75
N MET A 178 4.05 -14.61 -29.34
CA MET A 178 2.93 -14.97 -30.21
C MET A 178 3.39 -15.55 -31.55
N ILE A 179 4.51 -15.08 -32.11
CA ILE A 179 5.14 -15.70 -33.29
C ILE A 179 5.56 -17.14 -33.00
N PHE A 180 6.02 -17.43 -31.77
CA PHE A 180 6.32 -18.79 -31.31
C PHE A 180 5.08 -19.62 -30.92
N GLY A 181 3.87 -19.15 -31.25
CA GLY A 181 2.63 -19.91 -31.11
C GLY A 181 1.90 -19.73 -29.77
N LEU A 182 2.34 -18.82 -28.89
CA LEU A 182 1.56 -18.48 -27.70
C LEU A 182 0.35 -17.63 -28.05
N SER A 183 -0.78 -17.89 -27.39
CA SER A 183 -1.92 -16.95 -27.42
C SER A 183 -1.58 -15.68 -26.62
N ARG A 184 -2.31 -14.58 -26.85
CA ARG A 184 -2.08 -13.31 -26.11
C ARG A 184 -2.18 -13.47 -24.59
N ILE A 185 -3.14 -14.28 -24.11
CA ILE A 185 -3.29 -14.58 -22.68
C ILE A 185 -2.07 -15.37 -22.17
N GLN A 186 -1.60 -16.36 -22.94
CA GLN A 186 -0.40 -17.11 -22.58
C GLN A 186 0.85 -16.23 -22.58
N ALA A 187 1.01 -15.34 -23.56
CA ALA A 187 2.10 -14.37 -23.61
C ALA A 187 2.08 -13.45 -22.38
N PHE A 188 0.89 -12.95 -21.98
CA PHE A 188 0.75 -12.17 -20.75
C PHE A 188 1.22 -12.96 -19.52
N PHE A 189 0.70 -14.16 -19.28
CA PHE A 189 1.04 -14.92 -18.06
C PHE A 189 2.48 -15.46 -18.05
N ARG A 190 3.07 -15.76 -19.22
CA ARG A 190 4.40 -16.35 -19.31
C ARG A 190 5.53 -15.34 -19.50
N ILE A 191 5.24 -14.17 -20.03
CA ILE A 191 6.25 -13.15 -20.36
C ILE A 191 6.00 -11.87 -19.56
N THR A 192 4.88 -11.20 -19.80
CA THR A 192 4.64 -9.86 -19.26
C THR A 192 4.44 -9.85 -17.75
N LEU A 193 3.64 -10.77 -17.23
CA LEU A 193 3.32 -10.83 -15.80
C LEU A 193 4.58 -11.09 -14.96
N PRO A 194 5.43 -12.12 -15.25
CA PRO A 194 6.69 -12.32 -14.53
C PRO A 194 7.63 -11.12 -14.56
N LEU A 195 7.76 -10.44 -15.71
CA LEU A 195 8.56 -9.23 -15.84
C LEU A 195 7.98 -8.05 -15.04
N ALA A 196 6.65 -8.00 -14.90
CA ALA A 196 5.96 -6.96 -14.12
C ALA A 196 5.94 -7.25 -12.62
N LEU A 197 6.15 -8.50 -12.17
CA LEU A 197 6.01 -8.90 -10.76
C LEU A 197 6.76 -8.01 -9.76
N PRO A 198 8.03 -7.61 -9.98
CA PRO A 198 8.74 -6.74 -9.03
C PRO A 198 8.06 -5.39 -8.84
N GLY A 199 7.54 -4.80 -9.92
CA GLY A 199 6.77 -3.55 -9.85
C GLY A 199 5.39 -3.77 -9.24
N LEU A 200 4.72 -4.86 -9.62
CA LEU A 200 3.38 -5.18 -9.13
C LEU A 200 3.38 -5.50 -7.64
N ALA A 201 4.47 -6.05 -7.09
CA ALA A 201 4.63 -6.27 -5.65
C ALA A 201 4.48 -4.97 -4.85
N ALA A 202 5.03 -3.85 -5.34
CA ALA A 202 4.86 -2.55 -4.68
C ALA A 202 3.39 -2.10 -4.69
N SER A 203 2.65 -2.32 -5.78
CA SER A 203 1.21 -2.03 -5.83
C SER A 203 0.37 -2.97 -4.97
N ALA A 204 0.79 -4.22 -4.77
CA ALA A 204 0.13 -5.17 -3.88
C ALA A 204 0.27 -4.72 -2.41
N ILE A 205 1.47 -4.31 -2.01
CA ILE A 205 1.74 -3.71 -0.70
C ILE A 205 0.90 -2.44 -0.50
N PHE A 206 0.79 -1.59 -1.53
CA PHE A 206 -0.05 -0.40 -1.48
C PHE A 206 -1.53 -0.74 -1.23
N ALA A 207 -2.11 -1.71 -1.96
CA ALA A 207 -3.50 -2.14 -1.74
C ALA A 207 -3.71 -2.69 -0.33
N PHE A 208 -2.75 -3.47 0.18
CA PHE A 208 -2.79 -4.02 1.53
C PHE A 208 -2.77 -2.91 2.60
N ILE A 209 -1.81 -1.98 2.51
CA ILE A 209 -1.66 -0.88 3.48
C ILE A 209 -2.88 0.05 3.50
N ILE A 210 -3.53 0.27 2.37
CA ILE A 210 -4.77 1.08 2.33
C ILE A 210 -5.88 0.48 3.21
N SER A 211 -5.88 -0.84 3.39
CA SER A 211 -6.96 -1.55 4.07
C SER A 211 -6.60 -2.09 5.46
N TRP A 212 -5.31 -2.25 5.77
CA TRP A 212 -4.81 -2.92 6.96
C TRP A 212 -5.31 -2.30 8.27
#